data_AF-A0A2X4U5Y7-F1
#
_entry.id   AF-A0A2X4U5Y7-F1
#
_cell.length_a   1.000
_cell.length_b   1.000
_cell.length_c   1.000
_cell.angle_alpha   90.00
_cell.angle_beta   90.00
_cell.angle_gamma   90.00
#
_symmetry.space_group_name_H-M   'P 1'
#
loop_
_entity.id
_entity.type
_entity.pdbx_description
1 polymer ?
#
loop_
_entity_poly.entity_id
_entity_poly.type
_entity_poly.pdbx_seq_one_letter_code
_entity_poly.pdbx_strand_id
1 'polypeptide(L)'
;MLIPWPNRVANGCYHYNGKDYQLAVNDPISQAAIHGLLAWRDWQVSYQSTSEASLTIFLPPSYGYPFALSSEVIYRLDAASGLHVLIRSQNIGDESAPYGAAHTLI
;
A
#
# COMPACT_ATOMS: atom_id res chain seq x y z
N MET A 1 -5.45 3.58 0.69
CA MET A 1 -4.28 3.10 1.47
C MET A 1 -3.02 3.40 0.69
N LEU A 2 -2.00 4.01 1.29
CA LEU A 2 -0.76 4.39 0.58
C LEU A 2 0.28 3.26 0.71
N ILE A 3 0.18 2.25 -0.16
CA ILE A 3 1.01 1.04 -0.13
C ILE A 3 1.46 0.74 -1.57
N PRO A 4 2.73 0.39 -1.84
CA PRO A 4 3.81 0.11 -0.89
C PRO A 4 4.75 1.28 -0.57
N TRP A 5 4.38 2.52 -0.88
CA TRP A 5 5.07 3.70 -0.36
C TRP A 5 4.10 4.86 -0.15
N PRO A 6 4.33 5.68 0.90
CA PRO A 6 3.66 6.97 1.02
C PRO A 6 4.36 8.04 0.18
N ASN A 7 3.64 9.14 -0.08
CA ASN A 7 4.17 10.31 -0.79
C ASN A 7 4.87 9.96 -2.13
N ARG A 8 5.93 10.68 -2.50
CA ARG A 8 6.53 10.66 -3.84
C ARG A 8 7.82 9.84 -3.91
N VAL A 9 7.99 9.14 -5.03
CA VAL A 9 9.28 8.67 -5.54
C VAL A 9 9.65 9.55 -6.72
N ALA A 10 10.72 10.34 -6.56
CA ALA A 10 11.17 11.29 -7.58
C ALA A 10 11.55 10.59 -8.88
N ASN A 11 11.10 11.13 -10.02
CA ASN A 11 11.25 10.55 -11.36
C ASN A 11 10.68 9.12 -11.51
N GLY A 12 9.95 8.61 -10.51
CA GLY A 12 9.59 7.20 -10.43
C GLY A 12 10.78 6.25 -10.26
N CYS A 13 11.98 6.75 -10.04
CA CYS A 13 13.20 5.94 -9.98
C CYS A 13 13.53 5.59 -8.52
N TYR A 14 13.84 4.32 -8.27
CA TYR A 14 14.42 3.90 -6.99
C TYR A 14 15.42 2.78 -7.19
N HIS A 15 16.39 2.72 -6.27
CA HIS A 15 17.40 1.68 -6.23
C HIS A 15 17.12 0.75 -5.04
N TYR A 16 17.10 -0.55 -5.28
CA TYR A 16 16.89 -1.55 -4.23
C TYR A 16 17.63 -2.84 -4.57
N ASN A 17 18.30 -3.42 -3.57
CA ASN A 17 19.03 -4.69 -3.70
C ASN A 17 20.00 -4.74 -4.90
N GLY A 18 20.69 -3.63 -5.21
CA GLY A 18 21.66 -3.57 -6.31
C GLY A 18 21.02 -3.36 -7.70
N LYS A 19 19.71 -3.14 -7.79
CA LYS A 19 18.99 -2.94 -9.04
C LYS A 19 18.20 -1.63 -9.05
N ASP A 20 18.20 -0.98 -10.22
CA ASP A 20 17.37 0.19 -10.48
C ASP A 20 16.00 -0.24 -11.01
N TYR A 21 14.96 0.43 -10.52
CA TYR A 21 13.58 0.19 -10.89
C TYR A 21 12.90 1.50 -11.30
N GLN A 22 11.97 1.39 -12.25
CA GLN A 22 11.21 2.51 -12.80
C GLN A 22 9.72 2.30 -12.58
N LEU A 23 9.14 3.08 -11.69
CA LEU A 23 7.69 3.19 -11.48
C LEU A 23 7.07 4.09 -12.55
N ALA A 24 5.79 3.86 -12.83
CA ALA A 24 5.00 4.77 -13.66
C ALA A 24 4.81 6.10 -12.93
N VAL A 25 5.13 7.20 -13.62
CA VAL A 25 4.86 8.56 -13.14
C VAL A 25 3.37 8.85 -13.28
N ASN A 26 2.69 9.04 -12.16
CA ASN A 26 1.26 9.36 -12.07
C ASN A 26 0.99 10.80 -11.57
N ASP A 27 2.02 11.53 -11.14
CA ASP A 27 2.00 12.99 -10.96
C ASP A 27 2.93 13.64 -11.99
N PRO A 28 2.41 14.06 -13.16
CA PRO A 28 3.22 14.66 -14.21
C PRO A 28 3.78 16.04 -13.84
N ILE A 29 3.17 16.76 -12.91
CA ILE A 29 3.63 18.11 -12.53
C ILE A 29 4.90 18.00 -11.70
N SER A 30 4.93 17.10 -10.72
CA SER A 30 6.12 16.87 -9.90
C SER A 30 7.06 15.81 -10.47
N GLN A 31 6.72 15.20 -11.62
CA GLN A 31 7.46 14.10 -12.25
C GLN A 31 7.75 12.97 -11.25
N ALA A 32 6.72 12.52 -10.53
CA ALA A 32 6.87 11.52 -9.48
C ALA A 32 5.86 10.38 -9.59
N ALA A 33 6.25 9.22 -9.06
CA ALA A 33 5.31 8.18 -8.68
C ALA A 33 4.80 8.46 -7.26
N ILE A 34 3.53 8.76 -7.10
CA ILE A 34 2.93 9.20 -5.83
C ILE A 34 1.94 8.15 -5.30
N HIS A 35 1.99 7.92 -3.98
CA HIS A 35 0.96 7.23 -3.19
C HIS A 35 0.80 5.72 -3.41
N GLY A 36 1.84 5.06 -3.91
CA GLY A 36 1.84 3.61 -4.04
C GLY A 36 0.90 3.11 -5.14
N LEU A 37 0.66 1.80 -5.12
CA LEU A 37 -0.11 1.08 -6.14
C LEU A 37 -1.52 0.72 -5.68
N LEU A 38 -1.81 0.83 -4.37
CA LEU A 38 -3.08 0.44 -3.76
C LEU A 38 -3.98 1.60 -3.33
N ALA A 39 -3.59 2.85 -3.61
CA ALA A 39 -4.36 4.02 -3.21
C ALA A 39 -5.72 4.13 -3.95
N TRP A 40 -5.76 3.71 -5.21
CA TRP A 40 -6.95 3.79 -6.08
C TRP A 40 -7.38 2.42 -6.61
N ARG A 41 -7.30 1.39 -5.76
CA ARG A 41 -7.73 0.03 -6.09
C ARG A 41 -8.89 -0.37 -5.20
N ASP A 42 -9.76 -1.22 -5.71
CA ASP A 42 -10.91 -1.73 -4.97
C ASP A 42 -10.47 -2.83 -3.99
N TRP A 43 -10.65 -2.56 -2.70
CA TRP A 43 -10.41 -3.54 -1.64
C TRP A 43 -11.64 -4.40 -1.43
N GLN A 44 -11.44 -5.67 -1.10
CA GLN A 44 -12.52 -6.61 -0.84
C GLN A 44 -12.83 -6.64 0.65
N VAL A 45 -14.11 -6.59 1.03
CA VAL A 45 -14.53 -6.79 2.42
C VAL A 45 -14.35 -8.27 2.76
N SER A 46 -13.42 -8.59 3.66
CA SER A 46 -13.19 -9.94 4.13
C SER A 46 -13.96 -10.24 5.42
N TYR A 47 -14.26 -9.21 6.21
CA TYR A 47 -15.00 -9.32 7.46
C TYR A 47 -15.72 -8.00 7.77
N GLN A 48 -16.93 -8.10 8.32
CA GLN A 48 -17.65 -6.94 8.86
C GLN A 48 -18.50 -7.33 10.07
N SER A 49 -18.57 -6.42 11.04
CA SER A 49 -19.47 -6.46 12.18
C SER A 49 -19.94 -5.03 12.50
N THR A 50 -20.62 -4.85 13.63
CA THR A 50 -21.08 -3.53 14.09
C THR A 50 -19.94 -2.60 14.51
N SER A 51 -18.76 -3.14 14.85
CA SER A 51 -17.63 -2.38 15.38
C SER A 51 -16.29 -2.68 14.71
N GLU A 52 -16.28 -3.56 13.70
CA GLU A 52 -15.06 -3.94 13.00
C GLU A 52 -15.31 -4.19 11.52
N ALA A 53 -14.41 -3.74 10.66
CA ALA A 53 -14.39 -4.07 9.24
C ALA A 53 -12.95 -4.40 8.82
N SER A 54 -12.77 -5.52 8.14
CA SER A 54 -11.50 -5.90 7.51
C SER A 54 -11.64 -5.86 6.00
N LEU A 55 -10.67 -5.22 5.36
CA LEU A 55 -10.56 -5.14 3.90
C LEU A 55 -9.25 -5.78 3.48
N THR A 56 -9.28 -6.60 2.43
CA THR A 56 -8.08 -7.24 1.87
C THR A 56 -7.89 -6.89 0.40
N ILE A 57 -6.64 -6.92 -0.04
CA ILE A 57 -6.30 -6.79 -1.45
C ILE A 57 -4.98 -7.51 -1.75
N PHE A 58 -4.91 -8.08 -2.95
CA PHE A 58 -3.67 -8.62 -3.50
C PHE A 58 -3.05 -7.62 -4.47
N LEU A 59 -1.78 -7.28 -4.26
CA LEU A 59 -0.94 -6.56 -5.20
C LEU A 59 -0.09 -7.57 -5.98
N PRO A 60 -0.41 -7.85 -7.25
CA PRO A 60 0.47 -8.68 -8.09
C PRO A 60 1.76 -7.91 -8.41
N PRO A 61 2.87 -8.63 -8.69
CA PRO A 61 4.06 -8.02 -9.25
C PRO A 61 3.74 -7.23 -10.52
N SER A 62 4.34 -6.06 -10.68
CA SER A 62 4.17 -5.21 -11.85
C SER A 62 5.49 -4.66 -12.36
N TYR A 63 5.47 -4.05 -13.55
CA TYR A 63 6.58 -3.23 -14.01
C TYR A 63 6.91 -2.15 -12.97
N GLY A 64 8.20 -1.98 -12.68
CA GLY A 64 8.67 -1.03 -11.68
C GLY A 64 8.55 -1.49 -10.23
N TYR A 65 7.73 -2.50 -9.91
CA TYR A 65 7.62 -3.05 -8.57
C TYR A 65 7.32 -4.56 -8.66
N PRO A 66 8.35 -5.40 -8.91
CA PRO A 66 8.16 -6.82 -9.18
C PRO A 66 8.01 -7.67 -7.90
N PHE A 67 7.33 -7.13 -6.88
CA PHE A 67 7.10 -7.82 -5.61
C PHE A 67 5.60 -8.01 -5.38
N ALA A 68 5.23 -9.20 -4.92
CA ALA A 68 3.84 -9.57 -4.64
C ALA A 68 3.51 -9.29 -3.17
N LEU A 69 2.44 -8.52 -2.91
CA LEU A 69 1.98 -8.26 -1.54
C LEU A 69 0.54 -8.71 -1.33
N SER A 70 0.27 -9.42 -0.23
CA SER A 70 -1.07 -9.56 0.33
C SER A 70 -1.25 -8.52 1.42
N SER A 71 -2.25 -7.65 1.31
CA SER A 71 -2.48 -6.56 2.28
C SER A 71 -3.86 -6.62 2.88
N GLU A 72 -3.95 -6.22 4.14
CA GLU A 72 -5.16 -6.15 4.94
C GLU A 72 -5.18 -4.83 5.71
N VAL A 73 -6.35 -4.20 5.79
CA VAL A 73 -6.62 -3.11 6.73
C VAL A 73 -7.80 -3.49 7.60
N ILE A 74 -7.63 -3.33 8.91
CA ILE A 74 -8.66 -3.60 9.90
C ILE A 74 -9.00 -2.28 10.59
N TYR A 75 -10.26 -1.89 10.49
CA TYR A 75 -10.84 -0.78 11.24
C TYR A 75 -11.60 -1.35 12.43
N ARG A 76 -11.32 -0.88 13.65
CA ARG A 76 -12.05 -1.24 14.86
C ARG A 76 -12.52 0.01 15.58
N LEU A 77 -13.78 0.05 15.97
CA LEU A 77 -14.35 1.08 16.82
C LEU A 77 -14.43 0.56 18.25
N ASP A 78 -13.73 1.24 19.14
CA ASP A 78 -13.82 1.03 20.57
C ASP A 78 -14.46 2.25 21.24
N ALA A 79 -15.37 2.02 22.18
CA ALA A 79 -16.14 3.09 22.82
C ALA A 79 -15.27 4.02 23.68
N ALA A 80 -14.16 3.51 24.24
CA ALA A 80 -13.30 4.29 25.12
C ALA A 80 -12.12 4.94 24.39
N SER A 81 -11.57 4.26 23.38
CA SER A 81 -10.33 4.63 22.70
C SER A 81 -10.53 5.06 21.24
N GLY A 82 -11.75 5.01 20.73
CA GLY A 82 -12.11 5.51 19.41
C GLY A 82 -11.74 4.55 18.28
N LEU A 83 -11.33 5.11 17.14
CA LEU A 83 -11.00 4.35 15.95
C LEU A 83 -9.56 3.83 16.00
N HIS A 84 -9.41 2.51 15.87
CA HIS A 84 -8.14 1.83 15.64
C HIS A 84 -8.04 1.40 14.19
N VAL A 85 -6.88 1.65 13.58
CA VAL A 85 -6.57 1.21 12.22
C VAL A 85 -5.31 0.36 12.26
N LEU A 86 -5.44 -0.92 11.91
CA LEU A 86 -4.30 -1.81 11.71
C LEU A 86 -4.06 -1.99 10.22
N ILE A 87 -2.84 -1.77 9.77
CA ILE A 87 -2.40 -2.07 8.40
C ILE A 87 -1.45 -3.24 8.48
N ARG A 88 -1.74 -4.30 7.73
CA ARG A 88 -0.87 -5.47 7.60
C ARG A 88 -0.57 -5.70 6.14
N SER A 89 0.70 -5.93 5.82
CA SER A 89 1.09 -6.42 4.52
C SER A 89 2.08 -7.56 4.70
N GLN A 90 1.88 -8.60 3.90
CA GLN A 90 2.79 -9.73 3.78
C GLN A 90 3.38 -9.72 2.37
N ASN A 91 4.70 -9.75 2.30
CA ASN A 91 5.38 -10.09 1.05
C ASN A 91 5.24 -11.60 0.83
N ILE A 92 4.62 -11.98 -0.29
CA ILE A 92 4.37 -13.38 -0.64
C ILE A 92 5.25 -13.86 -1.80
N GLY A 93 6.20 -13.03 -2.24
CA GLY A 93 7.24 -13.42 -3.19
C GLY A 93 8.49 -13.99 -2.52
N ASP A 94 9.44 -14.41 -3.34
CA ASP A 94 10.67 -15.10 -2.90
C ASP A 94 11.83 -14.14 -2.56
N GLU A 95 11.68 -12.86 -2.89
CA GLU A 95 12.67 -11.82 -2.62
C GLU A 95 12.14 -10.80 -1.62
N SER A 96 13.00 -10.18 -0.81
CA SER A 96 12.62 -9.07 0.06
C SER A 96 12.08 -7.90 -0.78
N ALA A 97 11.03 -7.23 -0.29
CA ALA A 97 10.39 -6.12 -0.98
C ALA A 97 10.61 -4.80 -0.22
N PRO A 98 10.93 -3.68 -0.90
CA PRO A 98 10.94 -2.37 -0.26
C PRO A 98 9.50 -1.96 0.08
N TYR A 99 9.25 -1.56 1.32
CA TYR A 99 7.90 -1.34 1.81
C TYR A 99 7.80 -0.14 2.77
N GLY A 100 6.77 0.67 2.57
CA GLY A 100 6.26 1.66 3.50
C GLY A 100 4.74 1.78 3.36
N ALA A 101 4.08 2.21 4.43
CA ALA A 101 2.63 2.37 4.44
C ALA A 101 2.23 3.66 5.15
N ALA A 102 1.15 4.27 4.67
CA ALA A 102 0.45 5.32 5.41
C ALA A 102 -1.07 5.24 5.17
N HIS A 103 -1.80 5.78 6.12
CA HIS A 103 -3.24 5.99 6.07
C HIS A 103 -3.51 7.49 6.19
N THR A 104 -4.40 8.01 5.32
CA THR A 104 -4.82 9.41 5.35
C THR A 104 -6.29 9.43 5.76
N LEU A 105 -6.59 10.05 6.90
CA LEU A 105 -7.95 10.40 7.28
C LEU A 105 -8.33 11.69 6.54
N ILE A 106 -9.48 11.67 5.85
CA ILE A 106 -10.12 12.86 5.24
C ILE A 106 -11.03 13.54 6.27
#